data_AF-A0A7D8UDU3-F1
#
_entry.id   AF-A0A7D8UDU3-F1
#
_cell.length_a   1.000
_cell.length_b   1.000
_cell.length_c   1.000
_cell.angle_alpha   90.00
_cell.angle_beta   90.00
_cell.angle_gamma   90.00
#
_symmetry.space_group_name_H-M   'P 1'
#
loop_
_entity.id
_entity.type
_entity.pdbx_description
1 polymer ?
#
loop_
_entity_poly.entity_id
_entity_poly.type
_entity_poly.pdbx_seq_one_letter_code
_entity_poly.pdbx_strand_id
1 'polypeptide(L)'
;MSILGRLKGLFSSREKALSQYRSGMDKAKRKDFRGAVSDYSEAIRGLAPASDVMAMALYNRALAYSSIGEDEKAAADLTRVLASPGLSENVKLAASQRRERIRRRGLADGEK
;
A
#
# COMPACT_ATOMS: atom_id res chain seq x y z
N MET A 1 -30.80 -18.86 -3.41
CA MET A 1 -29.59 -18.12 -3.86
C MET A 1 -28.37 -18.94 -3.48
N SER A 2 -27.62 -19.46 -4.45
CA SER A 2 -26.51 -20.38 -4.20
C SER A 2 -25.23 -19.66 -3.77
N ILE A 3 -24.63 -20.17 -2.70
CA ILE A 3 -23.30 -19.84 -2.15
C ILE A 3 -22.20 -19.74 -3.23
N LEU A 4 -22.35 -20.52 -4.31
CA LEU A 4 -21.50 -20.54 -5.50
C LEU A 4 -21.44 -19.19 -6.26
N GLY A 5 -22.52 -18.40 -6.26
CA GLY A 5 -22.56 -17.11 -6.95
C GLY A 5 -21.75 -16.01 -6.24
N ARG A 6 -21.73 -16.02 -4.91
CA ARG A 6 -20.92 -15.08 -4.11
C ARG A 6 -19.42 -15.37 -4.20
N LEU A 7 -19.04 -16.65 -4.28
CA LEU A 7 -17.64 -17.05 -4.42
C LEU A 7 -17.05 -16.55 -5.75
N LYS A 8 -17.74 -16.76 -6.88
CA LYS A 8 -17.25 -16.33 -8.21
C LYS A 8 -17.02 -14.81 -8.32
N GLY A 9 -17.90 -14.00 -7.70
CA GLY A 9 -17.73 -12.54 -7.64
C GLY A 9 -16.54 -12.11 -6.75
N LEU A 10 -16.31 -12.81 -5.64
CA LEU A 10 -15.16 -12.55 -4.76
C LEU A 10 -13.82 -12.87 -5.45
N PHE A 11 -13.75 -13.98 -6.21
CA PHE A 11 -12.58 -14.36 -7.00
C PHE A 11 -12.25 -13.32 -8.07
N SER A 12 -13.25 -12.83 -8.79
CA SER A 12 -13.07 -11.78 -9.82
C SER A 12 -12.61 -10.44 -9.23
N SER A 13 -13.15 -10.04 -8.07
CA SER A 13 -12.73 -8.82 -7.37
C SER A 13 -11.26 -8.89 -6.92
N ARG A 14 -10.84 -10.04 -6.38
CA ARG A 14 -9.45 -10.26 -5.97
C ARG A 14 -8.49 -10.22 -7.15
N GLU A 15 -8.83 -10.87 -8.27
CA GLU A 15 -8.00 -10.83 -9.49
C GLU A 15 -7.84 -9.41 -10.02
N LYS A 16 -8.93 -8.64 -10.07
CA LYS A 16 -8.88 -7.22 -10.44
C LYS A 16 -7.94 -6.43 -9.53
N ALA A 17 -8.03 -6.66 -8.22
CA ALA A 17 -7.15 -6.01 -7.25
C ALA A 17 -5.67 -6.37 -7.47
N LEU A 18 -5.36 -7.63 -7.79
CA LEU A 18 -4.00 -8.05 -8.14
C LEU A 18 -3.50 -7.39 -9.43
N SER A 19 -4.36 -7.28 -10.44
CA SER A 19 -4.03 -6.57 -11.67
C SER A 19 -3.73 -5.09 -11.42
N GLN A 20 -4.55 -4.44 -10.59
CA GLN A 20 -4.33 -3.04 -10.19
C GLN A 20 -3.04 -2.89 -9.40
N TYR A 21 -2.74 -3.79 -8.47
CA TYR A 21 -1.46 -3.80 -7.76
C TYR A 21 -0.27 -3.89 -8.71
N ARG A 22 -0.32 -4.79 -9.71
CA ARG A 22 0.73 -4.92 -10.74
C ARG A 22 0.87 -3.65 -11.59
N SER A 23 -0.24 -3.08 -12.04
CA SER A 23 -0.25 -1.81 -12.77
C SER A 23 0.37 -0.67 -11.95
N GLY A 24 0.07 -0.60 -10.65
CA GLY A 24 0.67 0.36 -9.72
C GLY A 24 2.19 0.21 -9.61
N MET A 25 2.70 -1.03 -9.57
CA MET A 25 4.14 -1.30 -9.60
C MET A 25 4.79 -0.80 -10.88
N ASP A 26 4.18 -1.04 -12.04
CA ASP A 26 4.74 -0.63 -13.32
C ASP A 26 4.71 0.90 -13.50
N LYS A 27 3.67 1.58 -13.01
CA LYS A 27 3.62 3.05 -12.97
C LYS A 27 4.69 3.61 -12.04
N ALA A 28 4.88 3.03 -10.85
CA ALA A 28 5.94 3.43 -9.92
C ALA A 28 7.35 3.28 -10.53
N LYS A 29 7.60 2.19 -11.26
CA LYS A 29 8.87 1.99 -12.00
C LYS A 29 9.11 3.09 -13.04
N ARG A 30 8.04 3.56 -13.70
CA ARG A 30 8.07 4.68 -14.65
C ARG A 30 8.05 6.06 -13.97
N LYS A 31 8.16 6.13 -12.63
CA LYS A 31 8.06 7.36 -11.81
C LYS A 31 6.71 8.08 -11.91
N ASP A 32 5.68 7.42 -12.45
CA ASP A 32 4.30 7.90 -12.37
C ASP A 32 3.73 7.56 -10.99
N PHE A 33 4.16 8.32 -9.99
CA PHE A 33 3.80 8.06 -8.59
C PHE A 33 2.33 8.37 -8.31
N ARG A 34 1.74 9.39 -8.96
CA ARG A 34 0.31 9.71 -8.80
C ARG A 34 -0.56 8.60 -9.37
N GLY A 35 -0.23 8.10 -10.57
CA GLY A 35 -0.91 6.96 -11.16
C GLY A 35 -0.71 5.67 -10.34
N ALA A 36 0.48 5.45 -9.80
CA ALA A 36 0.74 4.32 -8.89
C ALA A 36 -0.11 4.39 -7.62
N VAL A 37 -0.22 5.56 -6.99
CA VAL A 37 -1.09 5.78 -5.83
C VAL A 37 -2.55 5.42 -6.13
N SER A 38 -3.05 5.85 -7.29
CA SER A 38 -4.42 5.54 -7.72
C SER A 38 -4.62 4.02 -7.83
N ASP A 39 -3.74 3.33 -8.54
CA ASP A 39 -3.83 1.88 -8.76
C ASP A 39 -3.71 1.07 -7.46
N TYR A 40 -2.77 1.43 -6.59
CA TYR A 40 -2.65 0.78 -5.28
C TYR A 40 -3.90 1.02 -4.42
N SER A 41 -4.51 2.20 -4.51
CA SER A 41 -5.72 2.50 -3.75
C SER A 41 -6.91 1.64 -4.19
N GLU A 42 -7.05 1.42 -5.49
CA GLU A 42 -8.04 0.48 -6.01
C GLU A 42 -7.75 -0.96 -5.57
N ALA A 43 -6.49 -1.39 -5.67
CA ALA A 43 -6.08 -2.72 -5.24
C ALA A 43 -6.43 -2.96 -3.76
N ILE A 44 -6.08 -2.03 -2.88
CA ILE A 44 -6.37 -2.13 -1.44
C ILE A 44 -7.87 -2.28 -1.17
N ARG A 45 -8.76 -1.63 -1.95
CA ARG A 45 -10.22 -1.78 -1.79
C ARG A 45 -10.74 -3.17 -2.12
N GLY A 46 -10.12 -3.85 -3.08
CA GLY A 46 -10.54 -5.19 -3.52
C GLY A 46 -9.88 -6.34 -2.77
N LEU A 47 -8.92 -6.07 -1.87
CA LEU A 47 -8.18 -7.08 -1.13
C LEU A 47 -8.84 -7.40 0.22
N ALA A 48 -8.72 -8.66 0.63
CA ALA A 48 -9.11 -9.07 1.98
C ALA A 48 -8.23 -8.35 3.03
N PRO A 49 -8.82 -7.95 4.17
CA PRO A 49 -8.06 -7.40 5.29
C PRO A 49 -6.93 -8.33 5.73
N ALA A 50 -5.82 -7.76 6.17
CA ALA A 50 -4.65 -8.47 6.69
C ALA A 50 -4.02 -9.51 5.73
N SER A 51 -4.29 -9.43 4.43
CA SER A 51 -3.57 -10.23 3.43
C SER A 51 -2.17 -9.66 3.15
N ASP A 52 -1.20 -10.52 2.87
CA ASP A 52 0.18 -10.11 2.53
C ASP A 52 0.21 -9.10 1.38
N VAL A 53 -0.65 -9.32 0.38
CA VAL A 53 -0.74 -8.41 -0.78
C VAL A 53 -1.26 -7.03 -0.38
N MET A 54 -2.21 -6.95 0.56
CA MET A 54 -2.67 -5.65 1.07
C MET A 54 -1.53 -4.92 1.78
N ALA A 55 -0.72 -5.62 2.57
CA ALA A 55 0.45 -5.03 3.22
C ALA A 55 1.49 -4.53 2.20
N MET A 56 1.77 -5.31 1.15
CA MET A 56 2.67 -4.90 0.06
C MET A 56 2.12 -3.68 -0.71
N ALA A 57 0.81 -3.66 -1.01
CA ALA A 57 0.16 -2.54 -1.68
C ALA A 57 0.21 -1.26 -0.83
N LEU A 58 -0.04 -1.35 0.49
CA LEU A 58 0.10 -0.23 1.42
C LEU A 58 1.54 0.27 1.49
N TYR A 59 2.52 -0.63 1.61
CA TYR A 59 3.93 -0.26 1.64
C TYR A 59 4.35 0.47 0.35
N ASN A 60 4.01 -0.08 -0.82
CA ASN A 60 4.34 0.55 -2.09
C ASN A 60 3.61 1.87 -2.32
N ARG A 61 2.37 2.00 -1.85
CA ARG A 61 1.64 3.27 -1.88
C ARG A 61 2.28 4.31 -0.96
N ALA A 62 2.77 3.91 0.21
CA ALA A 62 3.54 4.80 1.08
C ALA A 62 4.83 5.31 0.39
N LEU A 63 5.54 4.44 -0.33
CA LEU A 63 6.70 4.87 -1.12
C LEU A 63 6.30 5.89 -2.19
N ALA A 64 5.22 5.63 -2.94
CA ALA A 64 4.74 6.53 -3.97
C ALA A 64 4.29 7.88 -3.40
N TYR A 65 3.56 7.90 -2.28
CA TYR A 65 3.20 9.12 -1.55
C TYR A 65 4.44 9.91 -1.12
N SER A 66 5.41 9.22 -0.52
CA SER A 66 6.69 9.83 -0.08
C SER A 66 7.49 10.41 -1.25
N SER A 67 7.37 9.85 -2.45
CA SER A 67 8.00 10.37 -3.68
C SER A 67 7.32 11.62 -4.25
N ILE A 68 6.06 11.90 -3.89
CA ILE A 68 5.33 13.11 -4.29
C ILE A 68 5.17 14.13 -3.15
N GLY A 69 5.88 13.93 -2.04
CA GLY A 69 5.87 14.83 -0.88
C GLY A 69 4.68 14.66 0.07
N GLU A 70 3.83 13.64 -0.13
CA GLU A 70 2.66 13.38 0.71
C GLU A 70 3.01 12.49 1.91
N ASP A 71 3.91 12.98 2.76
CA ASP A 71 4.57 12.21 3.81
C ASP A 71 3.68 11.74 4.94
N GLU A 72 2.68 12.55 5.30
CA GLU A 72 1.67 12.19 6.29
C GLU A 72 0.89 10.96 5.83
N LYS A 73 0.49 10.92 4.55
CA LYS A 73 -0.21 9.78 3.97
C LYS A 73 0.69 8.56 3.87
N ALA A 74 1.96 8.75 3.56
CA ALA A 74 2.95 7.68 3.56
C ALA A 74 3.12 7.06 4.96
N ALA A 75 3.25 7.89 6.01
CA ALA A 75 3.37 7.43 7.38
C ALA A 75 2.11 6.71 7.88
N ALA A 76 0.92 7.17 7.45
CA ALA A 76 -0.35 6.52 7.74
C ALA A 76 -0.42 5.11 7.15
N ASP A 77 -0.04 4.94 5.87
CA ASP A 77 -0.02 3.63 5.23
C ASP A 77 0.99 2.67 5.88
N LEU A 78 2.18 3.15 6.24
CA LEU A 78 3.18 2.34 6.96
C LEU A 78 2.69 1.94 8.36
N THR A 79 1.93 2.79 9.04
CA THR A 79 1.32 2.46 10.32
C THR A 79 0.28 1.35 10.18
N ARG A 80 -0.49 1.34 9.09
CA ARG A 80 -1.42 0.24 8.78
C ARG A 80 -0.69 -1.07 8.50
N VAL A 81 0.48 -1.05 7.85
CA VAL A 81 1.31 -2.25 7.67
C VAL A 81 1.77 -2.79 9.03
N LEU A 82 2.27 -1.93 9.92
CA LEU A 82 2.75 -2.33 11.25
C LEU A 82 1.65 -2.94 12.14
N ALA A 83 0.41 -2.48 11.97
CA ALA A 83 -0.76 -2.99 12.69
C ALA A 83 -1.29 -4.33 12.14
N SER A 84 -0.81 -4.79 10.96
CA SER A 84 -1.34 -6.00 10.35
C SER A 84 -0.85 -7.26 11.08
N PRO A 85 -1.76 -8.12 11.57
CA PRO A 85 -1.38 -9.38 12.19
C PRO A 85 -0.78 -10.33 11.16
N GLY A 86 0.08 -11.25 11.61
CA GLY A 86 0.62 -12.32 10.76
C GLY A 86 1.72 -11.91 9.77
N LEU A 87 2.03 -10.62 9.62
CA LEU A 87 3.17 -10.20 8.78
C LEU A 87 4.49 -10.60 9.43
N SER A 88 5.43 -11.01 8.57
CA SER A 88 6.79 -11.36 8.96
C SER A 88 7.56 -10.16 9.52
N GLU A 89 8.49 -10.44 10.44
CA GLU A 89 9.23 -9.41 11.17
C GLU A 89 10.04 -8.50 10.23
N ASN A 90 10.62 -9.05 9.17
CA ASN A 90 11.34 -8.28 8.16
C ASN A 90 10.46 -7.22 7.47
N VAL A 91 9.18 -7.53 7.19
CA VAL A 91 8.23 -6.58 6.58
C VAL A 91 7.91 -5.45 7.56
N LYS A 92 7.66 -5.80 8.82
CA LYS A 92 7.41 -4.82 9.87
C LYS A 92 8.62 -3.93 10.13
N LEU A 93 9.83 -4.51 10.15
CA LEU A 93 11.08 -3.77 10.28
C LEU A 93 11.29 -2.79 9.12
N ALA A 94 11.08 -3.23 7.88
CA ALA A 94 11.19 -2.35 6.71
C ALA A 94 10.16 -1.20 6.79
N ALA A 95 8.94 -1.47 7.26
CA ALA A 95 7.91 -0.46 7.42
C ALA A 95 8.24 0.55 8.53
N SER A 96 8.74 0.09 9.68
CA SER A 96 9.11 0.96 10.82
C SER A 96 10.28 1.87 10.48
N GLN A 97 11.33 1.32 9.85
CA GLN A 97 12.49 2.08 9.38
C GLN A 97 12.07 3.15 8.35
N ARG A 98 11.23 2.78 7.38
CA ARG A 98 10.77 3.72 6.36
C ARG A 98 9.94 4.84 6.98
N ARG A 99 9.08 4.52 7.95
CA ARG A 99 8.22 5.49 8.64
C ARG A 99 9.07 6.49 9.43
N GLU A 100 10.09 6.02 10.14
CA GLU A 100 10.99 6.90 10.89
C GLU A 100 11.77 7.84 9.97
N ARG A 101 12.23 7.35 8.81
CA ARG A 101 12.89 8.21 7.82
C ARG A 101 11.96 9.32 7.31
N ILE A 102 10.69 9.01 7.04
CA ILE A 102 9.68 9.99 6.61
C ILE A 102 9.43 11.02 7.73
N ARG A 103 9.27 10.56 8.98
CA ARG A 103 9.08 11.45 10.15
C ARG A 103 10.23 12.44 10.29
N ARG A 104 11.48 11.96 10.19
CA ARG A 104 12.67 12.82 10.28
C ARG A 104 12.76 13.85 9.15
N ARG A 105 12.33 13.48 7.93
CA ARG A 105 12.26 14.43 6.82
C ARG A 105 11.27 15.56 7.11
N GLY A 106 10.06 15.24 7.56
CA GLY A 106 9.05 16.25 7.91
C GLY A 106 9.49 17.19 9.04
N LEU A 107 10.27 16.69 10.02
CA LEU A 107 10.84 17.55 11.08
C LEU A 107 11.89 18.53 10.52
N ALA A 108 12.76 18.08 9.61
CA ALA A 108 13.79 18.92 9.00
C ALA A 108 13.21 20.00 8.07
N ASP A 109 12.06 19.76 7.45
CA ASP A 109 11.39 20.72 6.57
C ASP A 109 10.58 21.78 7.34
N GLY A 110 10.20 21.50 8.60
CA GLY A 110 9.48 22.43 9.49
C GLY A 110 10.36 23.39 10.29
N GLU A 111 11.69 23.25 10.21
CA GLU A 111 12.67 24.12 10.89
C GLU A 111 13.16 25.29 10.00
N LYS A 112 12.51 25.55 8.86
CA LYS A 112 12.81 26.68 7.95
C LYS A 112 11.70 27.72 7.98
#